data_AF-A0A7C1HXD0-F1
#
_entry.id   AF-A0A7C1HXD0-F1
#
_cell.length_a   1.000
_cell.length_b   1.000
_cell.length_c   1.000
_cell.angle_alpha   90.00
_cell.angle_beta   90.00
_cell.angle_gamma   90.00
#
_symmetry.space_group_name_H-M   'P 1'
#
loop_
_entity.id
_entity.type
_entity.pdbx_description
1 polymer ?
#
loop_
_entity_poly.entity_id
_entity_poly.type
_entity_poly.pdbx_seq_one_letter_code
_entity_poly.pdbx_strand_id
1 'polypeptide(L)'
;MYLNFLLEGFYTHLNDPFANHYSQPDEDGIVIYTRINAEKGASVRGLNFELNLVPAEDLTLKTGFTVQSSLYEKVQEFDEKRFLRSPGDYGYMALDWQSVGNFGFSSTANYTGKMLVPYFGVDQAEPNQGELRVSQRFLEMGLKLRYDIRLNGATLRLYTGMKNIFNSYQSDFDTGIGRDPGYMYGPLNPRTVYVGLKIGNQLK
;
A
#
# COMPACT_ATOMS: atom_id res chain seq x y z
N MET A 1 1.78 -31.33 -2.70
CA MET A 1 2.06 -30.21 -1.78
C MET A 1 3.38 -29.56 -2.18
N TYR A 2 3.33 -28.29 -2.57
CA TYR A 2 4.51 -27.47 -2.84
C TYR A 2 4.60 -26.36 -1.80
N LEU A 3 5.79 -26.15 -1.27
CA LEU A 3 6.10 -25.14 -0.26
C LEU A 3 7.42 -24.49 -0.67
N ASN A 4 7.42 -23.19 -0.88
CA ASN A 4 8.62 -22.39 -1.03
C ASN A 4 8.61 -21.28 0.02
N PHE A 5 9.73 -21.15 0.72
CA PHE A 5 9.95 -20.11 1.71
C PHE A 5 11.26 -19.41 1.39
N LEU A 6 11.22 -18.08 1.34
CA LEU A 6 12.38 -17.23 1.13
C LEU A 6 12.51 -16.27 2.32
N LEU A 7 13.73 -16.19 2.85
CA LEU A 7 14.14 -15.16 3.78
C LEU A 7 15.34 -14.44 3.19
N GLU A 8 15.19 -13.14 2.95
CA GLU A 8 16.25 -12.29 2.43
C GLU A 8 16.53 -11.13 3.38
N GLY A 9 17.81 -10.83 3.58
CA GLY A 9 18.24 -9.60 4.23
C GLY A 9 18.86 -8.67 3.19
N PHE A 10 18.52 -7.39 3.27
CA PHE A 10 19.07 -6.38 2.38
C PHE A 10 19.67 -5.21 3.15
N TYR A 11 20.71 -4.63 2.57
CA TYR A 11 21.31 -3.39 2.99
C TYR A 11 21.67 -2.60 1.73
N THR A 12 21.09 -1.42 1.61
CA THR A 12 21.28 -0.51 0.48
C THR A 12 21.78 0.81 1.02
N HIS A 13 22.91 1.27 0.50
CA HIS A 13 23.40 2.62 0.73
C HIS A 13 23.06 3.48 -0.49
N LEU A 14 22.48 4.64 -0.24
CA LEU A 14 22.06 5.60 -1.25
C LEU A 14 23.04 6.78 -1.23
N ASN A 15 23.72 6.99 -2.34
CA ASN A 15 24.49 8.22 -2.59
C ASN A 15 23.54 9.30 -3.11
N ASP A 16 23.65 10.50 -2.55
CA ASP A 16 22.85 11.68 -2.91
C ASP A 16 21.33 11.41 -2.98
N PRO A 17 20.72 10.82 -1.93
CA PRO A 17 19.29 10.50 -1.94
C PRO A 17 18.46 11.77 -2.06
N PHE A 18 17.32 11.69 -2.73
CA PHE A 18 16.41 12.83 -2.78
C PHE A 18 15.82 13.15 -1.40
N ALA A 19 15.77 14.43 -1.06
CA ALA A 19 15.06 15.00 0.07
C ALA A 19 14.12 16.12 -0.41
N ASN A 20 13.06 16.36 0.34
CA ASN A 20 12.17 17.50 0.08
C ASN A 20 12.69 18.70 0.89
N HIS A 21 12.62 19.87 0.28
CA HIS A 21 12.83 21.17 0.92
C HIS A 21 11.60 22.02 0.66
N TYR A 22 11.02 22.57 1.74
CA TYR A 22 9.83 23.41 1.67
C TYR A 22 10.26 24.87 1.78
N SER A 23 9.94 25.70 0.77
CA SER A 23 10.24 27.13 0.88
C SER A 23 9.38 27.78 1.95
N GLN A 24 9.82 28.94 2.43
CA GLN A 24 8.89 29.84 3.11
C GLN A 24 7.82 30.31 2.11
N PRO A 25 6.60 30.62 2.58
CA PRO A 25 5.58 31.24 1.74
C PRO A 25 6.09 32.56 1.16
N ASP A 26 5.82 32.82 -0.12
CA ASP A 26 6.07 34.13 -0.74
C ASP A 26 4.98 35.16 -0.39
N GLU A 27 5.03 36.35 -1.02
CA GLU A 27 4.07 37.44 -0.78
C GLU A 27 2.62 37.05 -1.08
N ASP A 28 2.40 36.08 -1.97
CA ASP A 28 1.09 35.54 -2.32
C ASP A 28 0.72 34.29 -1.50
N GLY A 29 1.58 33.90 -0.56
CA GLY A 29 1.40 32.72 0.30
C GLY A 29 1.70 31.39 -0.39
N ILE A 30 2.41 31.40 -1.52
CA ILE A 30 2.76 30.20 -2.27
C ILE A 30 3.99 29.54 -1.65
N VAL A 31 3.90 28.24 -1.37
CA VAL A 31 5.00 27.40 -0.90
C VAL A 31 5.50 26.53 -2.05
N ILE A 32 6.81 26.57 -2.31
CA ILE A 32 7.47 25.77 -3.34
C ILE A 32 8.08 24.52 -2.70
N TYR A 33 7.66 23.37 -3.24
CA TYR A 33 8.11 22.05 -2.85
C TYR A 33 9.25 21.64 -3.78
N THR A 34 10.50 21.81 -3.32
CA THR A 34 11.67 21.47 -4.13
C THR A 34 12.24 20.12 -3.72
N ARG A 35 12.50 19.26 -4.70
CA ARG A 35 13.20 17.99 -4.47
C ARG A 35 14.68 18.17 -4.79
N ILE A 36 15.52 18.09 -3.76
CA ILE A 36 16.97 18.28 -3.85
C ILE A 36 17.69 16.97 -3.50
N ASN A 37 18.94 16.83 -3.92
CA ASN A 37 19.80 15.78 -3.39
C ASN A 37 20.23 16.17 -1.96
N ALA A 38 20.09 15.24 -1.01
CA ALA A 38 20.52 15.45 0.36
C ALA A 38 22.04 15.59 0.42
N GLU A 39 22.54 16.39 1.37
CA GLU A 39 23.99 16.63 1.55
C GLU A 39 24.80 15.35 1.84
N LYS A 40 24.15 14.34 2.41
CA LYS A 40 24.74 13.06 2.79
C LYS A 40 23.88 11.90 2.34
N GLY A 41 24.43 10.70 2.40
CA GLY A 41 23.75 9.49 2.00
C GLY A 41 22.55 9.11 2.87
N ALA A 42 21.94 7.99 2.51
CA ALA A 42 20.94 7.31 3.32
C ALA A 42 21.19 5.81 3.31
N SER A 43 20.70 5.12 4.32
CA SER A 43 20.72 3.67 4.40
C SER A 43 19.31 3.11 4.49
N VAL A 44 19.04 2.09 3.69
CA VAL A 44 17.80 1.32 3.71
C VAL A 44 18.16 -0.12 3.95
N ARG A 45 17.65 -0.69 5.04
CA ARG A 45 17.97 -2.07 5.45
C ARG A 45 16.75 -2.77 5.99
N GLY A 46 16.70 -4.08 5.84
CA GLY A 46 15.55 -4.83 6.28
C GLY A 46 15.66 -6.32 6.01
N LEU A 47 14.55 -6.98 6.34
CA LEU A 47 14.32 -8.39 6.09
C LEU A 47 13.04 -8.52 5.27
N ASN A 48 13.08 -9.38 4.26
CA ASN A 48 11.94 -9.78 3.47
C ASN A 48 11.67 -11.27 3.68
N PHE A 49 10.41 -11.60 3.90
CA PHE A 49 9.91 -12.95 4.07
C PHE A 49 8.90 -13.21 2.95
N GLU A 50 9.04 -14.30 2.22
CA GLU A 50 8.05 -14.75 1.25
C GLU A 50 7.71 -16.22 1.44
N LEU A 51 6.43 -16.53 1.31
CA LEU A 51 5.89 -17.88 1.42
C LEU A 51 4.95 -18.12 0.24
N ASN A 52 5.22 -19.17 -0.52
CA ASN A 52 4.36 -19.69 -1.57
C ASN A 52 4.00 -21.15 -1.24
N LEU A 53 2.74 -21.39 -0.93
CA LEU A 53 2.21 -22.66 -0.48
C LEU A 53 1.08 -23.12 -1.40
N VAL A 54 1.22 -24.32 -1.94
CA VAL A 54 0.20 -25.01 -2.77
C VAL A 54 -0.04 -26.38 -2.11
N PRO A 55 -0.94 -26.46 -1.11
CA PRO A 55 -1.15 -27.69 -0.36
C PRO A 55 -1.93 -28.73 -1.20
N ALA A 56 -2.80 -28.28 -2.10
CA ALA A 56 -3.58 -29.06 -3.04
C ALA A 56 -3.59 -28.39 -4.42
N GLU A 57 -3.97 -29.11 -5.49
CA GLU A 57 -3.97 -28.59 -6.87
C GLU A 57 -4.91 -27.38 -7.07
N ASP A 58 -5.92 -27.26 -6.22
CA ASP A 58 -6.94 -26.23 -6.27
C ASP A 58 -6.70 -25.05 -5.32
N LEU A 59 -5.71 -25.12 -4.44
CA LEU A 59 -5.46 -24.14 -3.39
C LEU A 59 -4.07 -23.56 -3.52
N THR A 60 -3.96 -22.24 -3.62
CA THR A 60 -2.69 -21.50 -3.65
C THR A 60 -2.72 -20.35 -2.64
N LEU A 61 -1.69 -20.27 -1.82
CA LEU A 61 -1.44 -19.17 -0.90
C LEU A 61 -0.07 -18.56 -1.21
N LYS A 62 -0.04 -17.27 -1.50
CA LYS A 62 1.18 -16.46 -1.59
C LYS A 62 1.11 -15.37 -0.54
N THR A 63 2.16 -15.19 0.24
CA THR A 63 2.25 -14.10 1.19
C THR A 63 3.68 -13.60 1.29
N GLY A 64 3.83 -12.29 1.47
CA GLY A 64 5.11 -11.65 1.71
C GLY A 64 5.00 -10.62 2.81
N PHE A 65 6.08 -10.43 3.56
CA PHE A 65 6.17 -9.42 4.60
C PHE A 65 7.58 -8.85 4.66
N THR A 66 7.68 -7.52 4.72
CA THR A 66 8.95 -6.81 4.81
C THR A 66 8.97 -5.99 6.09
N VAL A 67 10.07 -6.08 6.84
CA VAL A 67 10.40 -5.16 7.92
C VAL A 67 11.66 -4.40 7.52
N GLN A 68 11.59 -3.08 7.47
CA GLN A 68 12.67 -2.23 7.01
C GLN A 68 12.85 -0.97 7.86
N SER A 69 14.04 -0.40 7.73
CA SER A 69 14.42 0.90 8.29
C SER A 69 15.09 1.71 7.19
N SER A 70 14.56 2.91 6.94
CA SER A 70 15.06 3.85 5.92
C SER A 70 15.44 5.15 6.61
N LEU A 71 16.74 5.45 6.67
CA LEU A 71 17.29 6.57 7.42
C LEU A 71 18.30 7.36 6.59
N TYR A 72 18.11 8.67 6.52
CA TYR A 72 19.15 9.61 6.09
C TYR A 72 20.29 9.67 7.11
N GLU A 73 21.52 9.91 6.64
CA GLU A 73 22.68 10.06 7.52
C GLU A 73 22.61 11.38 8.32
N LYS A 74 22.13 12.45 7.66
CA LYS A 74 21.87 13.76 8.26
C LYS A 74 20.36 13.99 8.41
N VAL A 75 20.00 14.75 9.44
CA VAL A 75 18.64 15.27 9.63
C VAL A 75 18.16 16.02 8.39
N GLN A 76 16.90 15.81 8.01
CA GLN A 76 16.20 16.54 6.95
C GLN A 76 15.14 17.47 7.57
N GLU A 77 14.25 18.01 6.73
CA GLU A 77 13.06 18.76 7.17
C GLU A 77 12.32 18.06 8.32
N PHE A 78 11.73 18.86 9.22
CA PHE A 78 11.05 18.42 10.44
C PHE A 78 11.95 17.74 11.50
N ASP A 79 13.26 18.02 11.49
CA ASP A 79 14.24 17.41 12.40
C ASP A 79 14.23 15.85 12.36
N GLU A 80 13.94 15.29 11.19
CA GLU A 80 13.71 13.85 11.03
C GLU A 80 14.73 13.21 10.08
N LYS A 81 15.17 11.99 10.45
CA LYS A 81 16.06 11.17 9.61
C LYS A 81 15.32 10.07 8.88
N ARG A 82 14.12 9.69 9.33
CA ARG A 82 13.29 8.68 8.67
C ARG A 82 12.74 9.20 7.37
N PHE A 83 12.63 8.29 6.41
CA PHE A 83 11.95 8.59 5.16
C PHE A 83 10.47 8.80 5.45
N LEU A 84 9.94 9.92 4.95
CA LEU A 84 8.52 10.23 5.07
C LEU A 84 7.72 9.34 4.11
N ARG A 85 6.47 9.05 4.46
CA ARG A 85 5.55 8.18 3.72
C ARG A 85 6.11 6.79 3.41
N SER A 86 7.04 6.33 4.25
CA SER A 86 7.72 5.04 4.12
C SER A 86 7.47 4.22 5.39
N PRO A 87 6.56 3.24 5.37
CA PRO A 87 6.30 2.40 6.53
C PRO A 87 7.50 1.49 6.82
N GLY A 88 7.74 1.22 8.10
CA GLY A 88 8.78 0.29 8.53
C GLY A 88 8.39 -1.18 8.40
N ASP A 89 7.10 -1.45 8.19
CA ASP A 89 6.56 -2.80 8.04
C ASP A 89 5.40 -2.80 7.05
N TYR A 90 5.40 -3.73 6.10
CA TYR A 90 4.32 -3.89 5.13
C TYR A 90 4.31 -5.32 4.59
N GLY A 91 3.20 -5.73 4.02
CA GLY A 91 3.09 -7.08 3.46
C GLY A 91 1.85 -7.29 2.63
N TYR A 92 1.79 -8.45 2.00
CA TYR A 92 0.67 -8.86 1.18
C TYR A 92 0.31 -10.33 1.39
N MET A 93 -0.91 -10.67 1.02
CA MET A 93 -1.43 -12.02 0.94
C MET A 93 -2.29 -12.14 -0.32
N ALA A 94 -2.15 -13.25 -1.04
CA ALA A 94 -3.02 -13.65 -2.12
C ALA A 94 -3.37 -15.13 -1.93
N LEU A 95 -4.66 -15.39 -1.78
CA LEU A 95 -5.25 -16.72 -1.64
C LEU A 95 -6.13 -16.95 -2.86
N ASP A 96 -5.94 -18.07 -3.54
CA ASP A 96 -6.83 -18.54 -4.60
C ASP A 96 -7.22 -19.97 -4.29
N TRP A 97 -8.53 -20.23 -4.20
CA TRP A 97 -9.07 -21.56 -4.00
C TRP A 97 -10.15 -21.84 -5.04
N GLN A 98 -9.91 -22.85 -5.87
CA GLN A 98 -10.88 -23.38 -6.80
C GLN A 98 -11.61 -24.57 -6.17
N SER A 99 -12.63 -24.28 -5.36
CA SER A 99 -13.41 -25.31 -4.68
C SER A 99 -14.05 -26.35 -5.64
N VAL A 100 -14.63 -27.40 -5.07
CA VAL A 100 -15.19 -28.54 -5.81
C VAL A 100 -16.31 -28.09 -6.75
N GLY A 101 -16.17 -28.45 -8.03
CA GLY A 101 -17.17 -28.16 -9.08
C GLY A 101 -16.85 -26.89 -9.88
N ASN A 102 -17.79 -25.96 -9.87
CA ASN A 102 -17.75 -24.74 -10.69
C ASN A 102 -17.52 -23.46 -9.86
N PHE A 103 -17.33 -23.58 -8.55
CA PHE A 103 -17.17 -22.46 -7.65
C PHE A 103 -15.69 -22.23 -7.31
N GLY A 104 -15.27 -20.98 -7.23
CA GLY A 104 -13.97 -20.62 -6.73
C GLY A 104 -14.01 -19.30 -6.00
N PHE A 105 -13.07 -19.07 -5.10
CA PHE A 105 -12.86 -17.77 -4.51
C PHE A 105 -11.40 -17.37 -4.51
N SER A 106 -11.17 -16.06 -4.46
CA SER A 106 -9.85 -15.51 -4.24
C SER A 106 -9.93 -14.39 -3.22
N SER A 107 -8.95 -14.31 -2.32
CA SER A 107 -8.80 -13.23 -1.36
C SER A 107 -7.44 -12.56 -1.54
N THR A 108 -7.40 -11.23 -1.39
CA THR A 108 -6.15 -10.46 -1.37
C THR A 108 -6.13 -9.61 -0.12
N ALA A 109 -4.98 -9.46 0.51
CA ALA A 109 -4.79 -8.50 1.60
C ALA A 109 -3.49 -7.72 1.38
N ASN A 110 -3.54 -6.40 1.57
CA ASN A 110 -2.36 -5.56 1.66
C ASN A 110 -2.34 -4.90 3.03
N TYR A 111 -1.26 -5.10 3.77
CA TYR A 111 -1.05 -4.50 5.08
C TYR A 111 0.03 -3.42 4.96
N THR A 112 -0.22 -2.27 5.58
CA THR A 112 0.74 -1.17 5.65
C THR A 112 0.83 -0.68 7.08
N GLY A 113 2.07 -0.64 7.58
CA GLY A 113 2.43 -0.15 8.90
C GLY A 113 2.25 1.36 9.04
N LYS A 114 2.63 1.87 10.22
CA LYS A 114 2.61 3.30 10.48
C LYS A 114 3.73 4.00 9.71
N MET A 115 3.47 5.21 9.24
CA MET A 115 4.47 6.05 8.59
C MET A 115 4.29 7.52 9.00
N LEU A 116 5.35 8.30 8.85
CA LEU A 116 5.30 9.75 9.04
C LEU A 116 4.77 10.41 7.78
N VAL A 117 3.80 11.29 7.93
CA VAL A 117 3.14 11.99 6.83
C VAL A 117 3.18 13.48 7.14
N PRO A 118 3.82 14.29 6.27
CA PRO A 118 3.73 15.75 6.35
C PRO A 118 2.28 16.19 6.24
N TYR A 119 1.89 17.10 7.13
CA TYR A 119 0.58 17.75 7.15
C TYR A 119 0.77 19.26 7.24
N PHE A 120 0.16 19.98 6.31
CA PHE A 120 0.17 21.45 6.17
C PHE A 120 -1.27 22.01 6.20
N GLY A 121 -2.19 21.31 6.85
CA GLY A 121 -3.61 21.63 6.80
C GLY A 121 -4.10 22.59 7.88
N VAL A 122 -5.41 22.84 7.86
CA VAL A 122 -6.08 23.89 8.65
C VAL A 122 -6.19 23.60 10.14
N ASP A 123 -5.95 22.35 10.57
CA ASP A 123 -6.02 21.97 11.98
C ASP A 123 -4.76 22.38 12.78
N GLN A 124 -3.86 23.16 12.19
CA GLN A 124 -2.63 23.65 12.82
C GLN A 124 -2.66 25.15 13.12
N ALA A 125 -1.93 25.54 14.17
CA ALA A 125 -1.71 26.93 14.52
C ALA A 125 -0.87 27.69 13.47
N GLU A 126 0.09 27.00 12.84
CA GLU A 126 0.94 27.56 11.78
C GLU A 126 1.05 26.58 10.58
N PRO A 127 0.01 26.50 9.73
CA PRO A 127 -0.04 25.54 8.61
C PRO A 127 1.16 25.61 7.66
N ASN A 128 1.77 26.79 7.53
CA ASN A 128 2.92 27.04 6.66
C ASN A 128 4.22 26.38 7.15
N GLN A 129 4.35 26.06 8.44
CA GLN A 129 5.51 25.34 8.96
C GLN A 129 5.35 23.82 8.81
N GLY A 130 4.12 23.33 8.76
CA GLY A 130 3.77 21.93 8.69
C GLY A 130 4.14 21.14 9.95
N GLU A 131 3.58 19.94 10.06
CA GLU A 131 3.95 18.98 11.11
C GLU A 131 4.04 17.56 10.54
N LEU A 132 4.72 16.67 11.29
CA LEU A 132 4.68 15.25 10.99
C LEU A 132 3.59 14.56 11.80
N ARG A 133 2.60 14.01 11.11
CA ARG A 133 1.59 13.13 11.70
C ARG A 133 1.98 11.67 11.47
N VAL A 134 1.63 10.81 12.43
CA VAL A 134 1.81 9.36 12.30
C VAL A 134 0.52 8.76 11.76
N SER A 135 0.59 8.13 10.59
CA SER A 135 -0.57 7.43 10.02
C SER A 135 -1.02 6.27 10.91
N GLN A 136 -2.30 5.92 10.80
CA GLN A 136 -2.76 4.62 11.28
C GLN A 136 -2.18 3.48 10.43
N ARG A 137 -2.23 2.26 10.98
CA ARG A 137 -2.01 1.04 10.20
C ARG A 137 -3.29 0.75 9.41
N PHE A 138 -3.16 0.31 8.17
CA PHE A 138 -4.33 -0.05 7.37
C PHE A 138 -4.15 -1.43 6.72
N LEU A 139 -5.27 -2.15 6.67
CA LEU A 139 -5.40 -3.45 6.03
C LEU A 139 -6.45 -3.33 4.93
N GLU A 140 -6.00 -3.43 3.67
CA GLU A 140 -6.90 -3.50 2.52
C GLU A 140 -7.12 -4.97 2.15
N MET A 141 -8.24 -5.53 2.61
CA MET A 141 -8.64 -6.88 2.25
C MET A 141 -9.72 -6.87 1.16
N GLY A 142 -9.60 -7.74 0.18
CA GLY A 142 -10.58 -7.96 -0.88
C GLY A 142 -10.93 -9.43 -1.02
N LEU A 143 -12.19 -9.72 -1.34
CA LEU A 143 -12.73 -11.05 -1.60
C LEU A 143 -13.41 -11.04 -2.96
N LYS A 144 -13.23 -12.13 -3.72
CA LYS A 144 -13.91 -12.38 -4.98
C LYS A 144 -14.44 -13.79 -4.98
N LEU A 145 -15.72 -13.94 -5.28
CA LEU A 145 -16.39 -15.22 -5.52
C LEU A 145 -16.63 -15.36 -7.02
N ARG A 146 -16.47 -16.57 -7.54
CA ARG A 146 -16.54 -16.90 -8.96
C ARG A 146 -17.37 -18.17 -9.15
N TYR A 147 -18.22 -18.19 -10.16
CA TYR A 147 -19.01 -19.35 -10.55
C TYR A 147 -18.97 -19.55 -12.06
N ASP A 148 -18.57 -20.74 -12.49
CA ASP A 148 -18.39 -21.09 -13.90
C ASP A 148 -19.59 -21.87 -14.45
N ILE A 149 -20.17 -21.36 -15.53
CA ILE A 149 -21.25 -22.02 -16.27
C ILE A 149 -20.65 -22.53 -17.57
N ARG A 150 -20.63 -23.86 -17.73
CA ARG A 150 -20.16 -24.50 -18.96
C ARG A 150 -21.20 -24.29 -20.06
N LEU A 151 -20.78 -23.67 -21.15
CA LEU A 151 -21.55 -23.50 -22.39
C LEU A 151 -20.94 -24.41 -23.47
N ASN A 152 -21.65 -24.61 -24.58
CA ASN A 152 -21.14 -25.44 -25.66
C ASN A 152 -19.96 -24.75 -26.37
N GLY A 153 -18.73 -25.12 -26.02
CA GLY A 153 -17.49 -24.53 -26.54
C GLY A 153 -16.99 -23.27 -25.82
N ALA A 154 -17.62 -22.85 -24.73
CA ALA A 154 -17.21 -21.68 -23.95
C ALA A 154 -17.52 -21.83 -22.45
N THR A 155 -16.94 -20.98 -21.61
CA THR A 155 -17.29 -20.87 -20.19
C THR A 155 -17.74 -19.44 -19.88
N LEU A 156 -18.92 -19.30 -19.30
CA LEU A 156 -19.41 -18.05 -18.71
C LEU A 156 -19.07 -18.05 -17.21
N ARG A 157 -18.17 -17.18 -16.80
CA ARG A 157 -17.83 -16.96 -15.39
C ARG A 157 -18.60 -15.76 -14.86
N LEU A 158 -19.48 -15.99 -13.91
CA LEU A 158 -20.05 -14.93 -13.08
C LEU A 158 -19.11 -14.68 -11.89
N TYR A 159 -18.88 -13.43 -11.54
CA TYR A 159 -18.10 -13.11 -10.36
C TYR A 159 -18.64 -11.88 -9.64
N THR A 160 -18.51 -11.90 -8.33
CA THR A 160 -18.86 -10.79 -7.45
C THR A 160 -17.81 -10.68 -6.37
N GLY A 161 -17.71 -9.53 -5.72
CA GLY A 161 -16.74 -9.37 -4.67
C GLY A 161 -16.81 -8.02 -3.99
N MET A 162 -15.92 -7.86 -3.03
CA MET A 162 -15.75 -6.65 -2.27
C MET A 162 -14.26 -6.31 -2.19
N LYS A 163 -13.91 -5.05 -2.43
CA LYS A 163 -12.58 -4.50 -2.13
C LYS A 163 -12.67 -3.69 -0.84
N ASN A 164 -11.56 -3.61 -0.11
CA ASN A 164 -11.44 -2.89 1.16
C ASN A 164 -12.58 -3.24 2.15
N ILE A 165 -12.74 -4.53 2.46
CA ILE A 165 -13.85 -5.06 3.26
C ILE A 165 -13.95 -4.35 4.62
N PHE A 166 -12.82 -4.06 5.26
CA PHE A 166 -12.77 -3.38 6.56
C PHE A 166 -12.97 -1.86 6.46
N ASN A 167 -13.09 -1.32 5.25
CA ASN A 167 -13.20 0.12 5.01
C ASN A 167 -12.06 0.90 5.69
N SER A 168 -10.82 0.44 5.54
CA SER A 168 -9.61 1.06 6.09
C SER A 168 -9.23 2.38 5.40
N TYR A 169 -10.21 3.05 4.78
CA TYR A 169 -10.07 4.35 4.15
C TYR A 169 -9.75 5.40 5.22
N GLN A 170 -8.86 6.34 4.92
CA GLN A 170 -8.44 7.38 5.86
C GLN A 170 -9.66 8.20 6.33
N SER A 171 -9.69 8.51 7.62
CA SER A 171 -10.84 9.13 8.31
C SER A 171 -10.57 10.57 8.77
N ASP A 172 -9.34 11.03 8.72
CA ASP A 172 -8.87 12.35 9.19
C ASP A 172 -8.50 13.27 8.02
N PHE A 173 -9.20 13.13 6.89
CA PHE A 173 -9.04 14.05 5.77
C PHE A 173 -9.55 15.44 6.11
N ASP A 174 -8.77 16.45 5.74
CA ASP A 174 -9.25 17.82 5.69
C ASP A 174 -10.40 17.97 4.69
N THR A 175 -11.33 18.86 5.01
CA THR A 175 -12.46 19.21 4.13
C THR A 175 -12.48 20.71 3.85
N GLY A 176 -13.09 21.09 2.73
CA GLY A 176 -13.21 22.50 2.33
C GLY A 176 -12.04 23.02 1.49
N ILE A 177 -12.04 24.34 1.26
CA ILE A 177 -11.15 25.01 0.30
C ILE A 177 -9.69 25.08 0.76
N GLY A 178 -9.45 25.06 2.07
CA GLY A 178 -8.11 25.14 2.67
C GLY A 178 -7.48 23.78 2.98
N ARG A 179 -8.10 22.67 2.55
CA ARG A 179 -7.61 21.33 2.83
C ARG A 179 -6.18 21.14 2.34
N ASP A 180 -5.35 20.42 3.09
CA ASP A 180 -4.07 19.95 2.56
C ASP A 180 -4.34 18.83 1.52
N PRO A 181 -4.13 19.09 0.20
CA PRO A 181 -4.38 18.08 -0.82
C PRO A 181 -3.33 16.97 -0.83
N GLY A 182 -2.16 17.23 -0.22
CA GLY A 182 -1.08 16.26 -0.05
C GLY A 182 -1.33 15.30 1.09
N TYR A 183 -2.16 15.64 2.08
CA TYR A 183 -2.43 14.81 3.26
C TYR A 183 -3.37 13.63 3.00
N MET A 184 -2.94 12.74 2.11
CA MET A 184 -3.63 11.50 1.78
C MET A 184 -2.73 10.30 2.02
N TYR A 185 -3.29 9.26 2.64
CA TYR A 185 -2.67 7.97 2.89
C TYR A 185 -3.75 6.87 2.97
N GLY A 186 -3.32 5.61 3.01
CA GLY A 186 -4.26 4.49 3.07
C GLY A 186 -4.79 4.04 1.70
N PRO A 187 -5.77 3.13 1.70
CA PRO A 187 -6.44 2.65 0.48
C PRO A 187 -7.14 3.81 -0.24
N LEU A 188 -6.95 3.89 -1.57
CA LEU A 188 -7.56 4.96 -2.38
C LEU A 188 -9.08 4.84 -2.53
N ASN A 189 -9.60 3.61 -2.42
CA ASN A 189 -11.03 3.34 -2.58
C ASN A 189 -11.64 2.99 -1.22
N PRO A 190 -12.85 3.50 -0.91
CA PRO A 190 -13.64 2.99 0.21
C PRO A 190 -14.07 1.54 -0.08
N ARG A 191 -14.78 0.94 0.88
CA ARG A 191 -15.42 -0.36 0.68
C ARG A 191 -16.22 -0.36 -0.63
N THR A 192 -15.83 -1.22 -1.57
CA THR A 192 -16.39 -1.24 -2.92
C THR A 192 -16.92 -2.63 -3.24
N VAL A 193 -18.21 -2.74 -3.56
CA VAL A 193 -18.83 -3.97 -4.06
C VAL A 193 -18.86 -3.95 -5.58
N TYR A 194 -18.58 -5.08 -6.21
CA TYR A 194 -18.61 -5.20 -7.67
C TYR A 194 -19.19 -6.54 -8.10
N VAL A 195 -19.81 -6.54 -9.28
CA VAL A 195 -20.30 -7.73 -9.98
C VAL A 195 -19.81 -7.65 -11.43
N GLY A 196 -19.52 -8.80 -12.03
CA GLY A 196 -19.11 -8.88 -13.41
C GLY A 196 -19.30 -10.26 -13.99
N LEU A 197 -19.17 -10.33 -15.30
CA LEU A 197 -19.18 -11.57 -16.05
C LEU A 197 -17.97 -11.62 -16.98
N LYS A 198 -17.50 -12.83 -17.30
CA LYS A 198 -16.43 -13.07 -18.27
C LYS A 198 -16.83 -14.27 -19.13
N ILE A 199 -16.74 -14.12 -20.44
CA ILE A 199 -16.96 -15.21 -21.40
C ILE A 199 -15.62 -15.53 -22.05
N GLY A 200 -15.28 -16.80 -22.14
CA GLY A 200 -14.07 -17.22 -22.86
C GLY A 200 -13.89 -18.73 -22.88
N ASN A 201 -12.96 -19.20 -23.70
CA ASN A 201 -12.56 -20.60 -23.71
C ASN A 201 -11.55 -20.82 -22.59
N GLN A 202 -11.95 -21.46 -21.49
CA GLN A 202 -11.01 -21.94 -20.48
C GLN A 202 -10.60 -23.34 -20.90
N LEU A 203 -9.52 -23.41 -21.69
CA LEU A 203 -8.79 -24.66 -21.85
C LEU A 203 -8.25 -25.01 -20.46
N LYS A 204 -8.74 -26.12 -19.91
CA LYS A 204 -8.11 -26.74 -18.74
C LYS A 204 -6.72 -27.25 -19.12
#